data_AF-A0A401QCT5-F1
#
_entry.id   AF-A0A401QCT5-F1
#
_cell.length_a   1.000
_cell.length_b   1.000
_cell.length_c   1.000
_cell.angle_alpha   90.00
_cell.angle_beta   90.00
_cell.angle_gamma   90.00
#
_symmetry.space_group_name_H-M   'P 1'
#
loop_
_entity.id
_entity.type
_entity.pdbx_description
1 polymer ?
#
loop_
_entity_poly.entity_id
_entity_poly.type
_entity_poly.pdbx_seq_one_letter_code
_entity_poly.pdbx_strand_id
1 'polypeptide(L)'
;INRKLLINKENKRSSVPPQILKLPRSSVMDKLQNFLPQLAKANEELRRQMETSEPGRFDIENIEDCRGRVIEMNVSLFELNGSDESGEEELTSEDESSQSESESFGEVTEANLKLRRSPRQTRSQIEVLSSDGTK
;
A
#
# COMPACT_ATOMS: atom_id res chain seq x y z
N ILE A 1 9.09 18.96 49.47
CA ILE A 1 9.09 19.33 48.03
C ILE A 1 10.22 18.55 47.34
N ASN A 2 9.87 17.60 46.47
CA ASN A 2 10.83 16.70 45.81
C ASN A 2 11.58 17.43 44.69
N ARG A 3 12.85 17.79 44.93
CA ARG A 3 13.69 18.50 43.96
C ARG A 3 14.07 17.70 42.70
N LYS A 4 13.70 16.41 42.64
CA LYS A 4 13.97 15.50 41.52
C LYS A 4 13.14 15.77 40.25
N LEU A 5 12.12 16.64 40.35
CA LEU A 5 11.25 16.99 39.23
C LEU A 5 11.59 18.36 38.61
N LEU A 6 12.57 19.09 39.15
CA LEU A 6 12.98 20.36 38.56
C LEU A 6 13.90 20.10 37.37
N ILE A 7 13.43 20.51 36.18
CA ILE A 7 14.27 20.61 34.97
C ILE A 7 15.26 21.75 35.21
N ASN A 8 16.48 21.42 35.63
CA ASN A 8 17.54 22.40 35.76
C ASN A 8 17.95 22.90 34.36
N LYS A 9 18.11 24.22 34.24
CA LYS A 9 18.56 24.93 33.03
C LYS A 9 20.00 24.60 32.61
N GLU A 10 20.74 23.91 33.49
CA GLU A 10 22.14 23.53 33.34
C GLU A 10 22.37 22.24 32.52
N ASN A 11 21.37 21.78 31.75
CA ASN A 11 21.61 20.77 30.74
C ASN A 11 22.46 21.39 29.64
N LYS A 12 23.79 21.16 29.71
CA LYS A 12 24.72 21.35 28.60
C LYS A 12 24.05 20.70 27.39
N ARG A 13 23.51 21.52 26.48
CA ARG A 13 22.94 21.04 25.21
C ARG A 13 24.01 20.15 24.61
N SER A 14 23.74 18.86 24.45
CA SER A 14 24.70 17.97 23.80
C SER A 14 25.00 18.59 22.44
N SER A 15 26.27 18.90 22.18
CA SER A 15 26.72 19.44 20.88
C SER A 15 26.54 18.43 19.74
N VAL A 16 26.01 17.24 20.05
CA VAL A 16 25.67 16.21 19.09
C VAL A 16 24.33 16.60 18.45
N PRO A 17 24.30 16.90 17.15
CA PRO A 17 23.04 17.12 16.45
C PRO A 17 22.19 15.85 16.52
N PRO A 18 20.84 15.98 16.60
CA PRO A 18 19.98 14.81 16.58
C PRO A 18 20.24 14.01 15.31
N GLN A 19 20.48 12.71 15.48
CA GLN A 19 20.71 11.80 14.37
C GLN A 19 19.37 11.53 13.70
N ILE A 20 19.08 12.26 12.62
CA ILE A 20 17.91 12.04 11.78
C ILE A 20 18.34 11.09 10.65
N LEU A 21 17.99 9.82 10.77
CA LEU A 21 18.20 8.84 9.70
C LEU A 21 16.98 8.86 8.76
N LYS A 22 17.23 8.79 7.45
CA LYS A 22 16.17 8.53 6.47
C LYS A 22 15.69 7.10 6.68
N LEU A 23 14.38 6.92 6.86
CA LEU A 23 13.81 5.57 6.86
C LEU A 23 14.05 4.91 5.50
N PRO A 24 14.36 3.61 5.49
CA PRO A 24 14.44 2.85 4.26
C PRO A 24 13.07 2.82 3.58
N ARG A 25 13.10 2.62 2.27
CA ARG A 25 11.89 2.54 1.45
C ARG A 25 11.15 1.24 1.75
N SER A 26 9.82 1.30 1.83
CA SER A 26 8.99 0.12 2.10
C SER A 26 9.09 -0.89 0.96
N SER A 27 9.44 -2.13 1.31
CA SER A 27 9.47 -3.27 0.37
C SER A 27 8.09 -3.56 -0.22
N VAL A 28 7.02 -3.29 0.52
CA VAL A 28 5.63 -3.41 0.05
C VAL A 28 5.34 -2.35 -1.02
N MET A 29 5.76 -1.11 -0.80
CA MET A 29 5.59 -0.04 -1.79
C MET A 29 6.27 -0.36 -3.11
N ASP A 30 7.47 -0.96 -3.06
CA ASP A 30 8.19 -1.39 -4.26
C ASP A 30 7.49 -2.52 -5.01
N LYS A 31 6.94 -3.50 -4.27
CA LYS A 31 6.13 -4.57 -4.88
C LYS A 31 4.90 -4.01 -5.57
N LEU A 32 4.18 -3.08 -4.92
CA LEU A 32 2.99 -2.45 -5.49
C LEU A 32 3.30 -1.63 -6.74
N GLN A 33 4.39 -0.86 -6.72
CA GLN A 33 4.80 -0.07 -7.88
C GLN A 33 5.10 -0.93 -9.11
N ASN A 34 5.67 -2.12 -8.91
CA ASN A 34 5.94 -3.06 -9.99
C ASN A 34 4.71 -3.86 -10.42
N PHE A 35 3.81 -4.17 -9.48
CA PHE A 35 2.66 -5.03 -9.72
C PHE A 35 1.50 -4.31 -10.42
N LEU A 36 1.13 -3.10 -9.98
CA LEU A 36 -0.04 -2.39 -10.49
C LEU A 36 -0.01 -2.15 -12.02
N PRO A 37 1.13 -1.78 -12.64
CA PRO A 37 1.19 -1.65 -14.09
C PRO A 37 0.98 -2.98 -14.83
N GLN A 38 1.44 -4.10 -14.26
CA GLN A 38 1.25 -5.42 -14.84
C GLN A 38 -0.20 -5.85 -14.73
N LEU A 39 -0.82 -5.63 -13.56
CA LEU A 39 -2.24 -5.88 -13.34
C LEU A 39 -3.12 -5.07 -14.31
N ALA A 40 -2.81 -3.78 -14.51
CA ALA A 40 -3.55 -2.93 -15.43
C ALA A 40 -3.52 -3.48 -16.86
N LYS A 41 -2.34 -3.89 -17.35
CA LYS A 41 -2.19 -4.50 -18.68
C LYS A 41 -2.95 -5.83 -18.79
N ALA A 42 -2.86 -6.67 -17.77
CA ALA A 42 -3.58 -7.94 -17.73
C ALA A 42 -5.11 -7.73 -17.74
N ASN A 43 -5.61 -6.70 -17.05
CA ASN A 43 -7.03 -6.36 -17.02
C ASN A 43 -7.53 -5.85 -18.38
N GLU A 44 -6.73 -5.05 -19.10
CA GLU A 44 -7.07 -4.60 -20.45
C GLU A 44 -7.13 -5.78 -21.43
N GLU A 45 -6.14 -6.68 -21.36
CA GLU A 45 -6.12 -7.91 -22.15
C GLU A 45 -7.35 -8.79 -21.86
N LEU A 46 -7.68 -8.98 -20.58
CA LEU A 46 -8.84 -9.75 -20.15
C LEU A 46 -10.14 -9.17 -20.72
N ARG A 47 -10.32 -7.84 -20.66
CA ARG A 47 -11.50 -7.17 -21.23
C ARG A 47 -11.65 -7.43 -22.72
N ARG A 48 -10.56 -7.30 -23.49
CA ARG A 48 -10.58 -7.59 -24.94
C ARG A 48 -10.94 -9.04 -25.23
N GLN A 49 -10.46 -9.98 -24.42
CA GLN A 49 -10.80 -11.40 -24.56
C GLN A 49 -12.27 -11.67 -24.19
N MET A 50 -12.80 -10.98 -23.18
CA MET A 50 -14.20 -11.11 -22.78
C MET A 50 -15.17 -10.62 -23.86
N GLU A 51 -14.82 -9.56 -24.60
CA GLU A 51 -15.65 -9.06 -25.72
C GLU A 51 -15.81 -10.06 -26.87
N THR A 52 -14.83 -10.96 -27.04
CA THR A 52 -14.78 -11.92 -28.15
C THR A 52 -15.09 -13.35 -27.73
N SER A 53 -15.14 -13.62 -26.43
CA SER A 53 -15.37 -14.96 -25.88
C SER A 53 -16.84 -15.19 -25.56
N GLU A 54 -17.23 -16.47 -25.52
CA GLU A 54 -18.56 -16.89 -25.08
C GLU A 54 -18.86 -16.44 -23.63
N PRO A 55 -20.11 -16.07 -23.33
CA PRO A 55 -20.57 -15.82 -21.97
C PRO A 55 -20.27 -17.04 -21.07
N GLY A 56 -19.73 -16.79 -19.87
CA GLY A 56 -19.41 -17.84 -18.90
C GLY A 56 -18.03 -18.49 -19.05
N ARG A 57 -17.28 -18.20 -20.12
CA ARG A 57 -15.91 -18.74 -20.28
C ARG A 57 -14.93 -18.26 -19.19
N PHE A 58 -15.18 -17.09 -18.63
CA PHE A 58 -14.41 -16.50 -17.52
C PHE A 58 -15.18 -16.53 -16.20
N ASP A 59 -16.16 -17.43 -16.05
CA ASP A 59 -16.82 -17.67 -14.78
C ASP A 59 -15.83 -18.35 -13.82
N ILE A 60 -15.54 -17.69 -12.71
CA ILE A 60 -14.60 -18.15 -11.69
C ILE A 60 -15.28 -18.85 -10.51
N GLU A 61 -16.62 -18.85 -10.47
CA GLU A 61 -17.41 -19.48 -9.41
C GLU A 61 -17.87 -20.89 -9.82
N ASN A 62 -18.13 -21.11 -11.12
CA ASN A 62 -18.55 -22.41 -11.61
C ASN A 62 -17.39 -23.42 -11.66
N ILE A 63 -17.44 -24.42 -10.79
CA ILE A 63 -16.46 -25.51 -10.70
C ILE A 63 -16.95 -26.85 -11.27
N GLU A 64 -18.21 -26.94 -11.71
CA GLU A 64 -18.83 -28.22 -12.12
C GLU A 64 -18.11 -28.87 -13.31
N ASP A 65 -17.67 -28.05 -14.27
CA ASP A 65 -16.95 -28.50 -15.48
C ASP A 65 -15.42 -28.36 -15.38
N CYS A 66 -14.89 -27.93 -14.23
CA CYS A 66 -13.47 -27.69 -14.05
C CYS A 66 -12.73 -29.00 -13.75
N ARG A 67 -12.05 -29.55 -14.75
CA ARG A 67 -11.21 -30.78 -14.61
C ARG A 67 -9.84 -30.53 -13.97
N GLY A 68 -9.54 -29.29 -13.59
CA GLY A 68 -8.24 -28.85 -13.09
C GLY A 68 -8.13 -28.83 -11.57
N ARG A 69 -6.98 -28.36 -11.06
CA ARG A 69 -6.84 -28.04 -9.64
C ARG A 69 -7.67 -26.80 -9.32
N VAL A 70 -8.54 -26.92 -8.33
CA VAL A 70 -9.29 -25.79 -7.76
C VAL A 70 -8.45 -25.17 -6.64
N ILE A 71 -8.27 -23.86 -6.69
CA ILE A 71 -7.58 -23.10 -5.64
C ILE A 71 -8.64 -22.23 -4.97
N GLU A 72 -8.96 -22.55 -3.72
CA GLU A 72 -9.84 -21.74 -2.87
C GLU A 72 -9.01 -20.64 -2.19
N MET A 73 -9.43 -19.39 -2.37
CA MET A 73 -8.72 -18.23 -1.83
C MET A 73 -9.53 -17.64 -0.67
N ASN A 74 -9.12 -17.97 0.55
CA ASN A 74 -9.65 -17.34 1.76
C ASN A 74 -9.03 -15.94 1.92
N VAL A 75 -9.83 -14.88 1.84
CA VAL A 75 -9.35 -13.49 1.99
C VAL A 75 -9.55 -13.05 3.43
N SER A 76 -8.48 -13.13 4.22
CA SER A 76 -8.42 -12.58 5.59
C SER A 76 -7.42 -11.43 5.63
N LEU A 77 -7.77 -10.35 6.34
CA LEU A 77 -6.89 -9.21 6.56
C LEU A 77 -5.88 -9.56 7.67
N PHE A 78 -4.63 -9.84 7.31
CA PHE A 78 -3.54 -9.97 8.27
C PHE A 78 -2.72 -8.68 8.31
N GLU A 79 -2.49 -8.15 9.51
CA GLU A 79 -1.54 -7.07 9.72
C GLU A 79 -0.13 -7.63 9.48
N LEU A 80 0.47 -7.26 8.34
CA LEU A 80 1.83 -7.66 7.99
C LEU A 80 2.81 -6.89 8.89
N ASN A 81 2.96 -7.34 10.13
CA ASN A 81 4.02 -6.88 11.01
C ASN A 81 5.33 -7.34 10.39
N GLY A 82 6.14 -6.39 9.95
CA GLY A 82 7.37 -6.67 9.20
C GLY A 82 8.34 -7.52 10.01
N SER A 83 8.29 -8.83 9.81
CA SER A 83 9.28 -9.78 10.31
C SER A 83 9.96 -10.44 9.12
N ASP A 84 11.26 -10.19 8.98
CA ASP A 84 12.19 -11.11 8.34
C ASP A 84 12.35 -12.32 9.28
N GLU A 85 11.55 -13.37 9.15
CA GLU A 85 11.94 -14.66 9.71
C GLU A 85 11.30 -15.85 8.97
N SER A 86 12.12 -16.90 8.87
CA SER A 86 11.89 -18.16 8.18
C SER A 86 10.55 -18.79 8.53
N GLY A 87 9.80 -19.21 7.50
CA GLY A 87 8.47 -19.75 7.65
C GLY A 87 8.41 -21.06 8.42
N GLU A 88 7.45 -21.12 9.34
CA GLU A 88 6.59 -22.25 9.67
C GLU A 88 5.74 -21.85 10.89
N GLU A 89 4.70 -21.05 10.66
CA GLU A 89 3.76 -20.65 11.71
C GLU A 89 2.39 -21.28 11.45
N GLU A 90 2.08 -22.23 12.33
CA GLU A 90 0.86 -23.03 12.39
C GLU A 90 -0.32 -22.12 12.73
N LEU A 91 -1.25 -21.96 11.79
CA LEU A 91 -2.43 -21.09 11.94
C LEU A 91 -3.42 -21.71 12.93
N THR A 92 -3.28 -21.41 14.22
CA THR A 92 -4.28 -21.76 15.23
C THR A 92 -5.44 -20.75 15.17
N SER A 93 -6.62 -21.21 14.75
CA SER A 93 -7.85 -20.43 14.70
C SER A 93 -8.43 -20.23 16.10
N GLU A 94 -8.08 -19.13 16.76
CA GLU A 94 -8.74 -18.69 17.98
C GLU A 94 -9.82 -17.64 17.64
N ASP A 95 -11.06 -17.95 18.03
CA ASP A 95 -12.27 -17.16 17.80
C ASP A 95 -12.25 -15.86 18.63
N GLU A 96 -11.66 -14.81 18.08
CA GLU A 96 -11.72 -13.47 18.66
C GLU A 96 -12.77 -12.63 17.94
N SER A 97 -13.93 -12.53 18.61
CA SER A 97 -15.09 -11.73 18.20
C SER A 97 -14.70 -10.25 18.08
N SER A 98 -14.30 -9.85 16.87
CA SER A 98 -13.85 -8.51 16.56
C SER A 98 -15.05 -7.61 16.28
N GLN A 99 -15.43 -6.76 17.23
CA GLN A 99 -16.37 -5.67 16.99
C GLN A 99 -15.76 -4.73 15.93
N SER A 100 -16.27 -4.80 14.70
CA SER A 100 -15.87 -3.89 13.63
C SER A 100 -16.48 -2.51 13.87
N GLU A 101 -15.74 -1.60 14.48
CA GLU A 101 -16.02 -0.18 14.33
C GLU A 101 -15.62 0.18 12.89
N SER A 102 -16.63 0.34 12.03
CA SER A 102 -16.46 0.74 10.64
C SER A 102 -16.00 2.20 10.61
N GLU A 103 -14.71 2.41 10.75
CA GLU A 103 -14.08 3.71 10.49
C GLU A 103 -14.17 3.99 8.99
N SER A 104 -15.32 4.53 8.58
CA SER A 104 -15.57 5.05 7.24
C SER A 104 -14.68 6.27 7.04
N PHE A 105 -13.50 6.03 6.47
CA PHE A 105 -12.65 7.11 5.99
C PHE A 105 -13.39 7.79 4.85
N GLY A 106 -13.98 8.96 5.14
CA GLY A 106 -14.77 9.73 4.19
C GLY A 106 -14.02 10.01 2.88
N GLU A 107 -14.79 10.24 1.82
CA GLU A 107 -14.27 10.44 0.46
C GLU A 107 -13.19 11.54 0.41
N VAL A 108 -12.05 11.20 -0.20
CA VAL A 108 -10.94 12.14 -0.40
C VAL A 108 -11.29 13.06 -1.57
N THR A 109 -11.71 14.27 -1.24
CA THR A 109 -11.97 15.36 -2.20
C THR A 109 -10.78 16.33 -2.25
N GLU A 110 -10.75 17.20 -3.26
CA GLU A 110 -9.76 18.28 -3.37
C GLU A 110 -9.71 19.19 -2.13
N ALA A 111 -10.81 19.30 -1.38
CA ALA A 111 -10.89 20.06 -0.15
C ALA A 111 -10.20 19.39 1.05
N ASN A 112 -10.05 18.05 1.03
CA ASN A 112 -9.49 17.26 2.12
C ASN A 112 -7.97 17.02 1.99
N LEU A 113 -7.38 17.37 0.85
CA LEU A 113 -5.95 17.17 0.58
C LEU A 113 -5.08 18.26 1.24
N LYS A 114 -4.41 17.91 2.35
CA LYS A 114 -3.38 18.76 2.96
C LYS A 114 -2.07 18.71 2.15
N LEU A 115 -1.95 19.57 1.16
CA LEU A 115 -0.67 19.84 0.50
C LEU A 115 0.23 20.67 1.41
N ARG A 116 1.50 20.26 1.58
CA ARG A 116 2.50 21.10 2.28
C ARG A 116 2.67 22.39 1.48
N ARG A 117 2.31 23.54 2.07
CA ARG A 117 2.66 24.84 1.51
C ARG A 117 4.18 24.94 1.42
N SER A 118 4.74 24.90 0.23
CA SER A 118 6.14 25.21 0.02
C SER A 118 6.37 26.71 0.29
N PRO A 119 7.43 27.11 1.00
CA PRO A 119 7.69 28.52 1.31
C PRO A 119 8.17 29.34 0.10
N ARG A 120 8.16 28.78 -1.12
CA ARG A 120 8.42 29.49 -2.37
C ARG A 120 7.54 28.91 -3.46
N GLN A 121 6.73 29.75 -4.08
CA GLN A 121 6.03 29.49 -5.34
C GLN A 121 7.06 29.34 -6.47
N THR A 122 7.88 28.30 -6.45
CA THR A 122 8.52 27.85 -7.69
C THR A 122 7.46 27.01 -8.40
N ARG A 123 6.84 27.56 -9.45
CA ARG A 123 5.98 26.78 -10.33
C ARG A 123 6.83 25.62 -10.87
N SER A 124 6.51 24.39 -10.47
CA SER A 124 7.08 23.21 -11.09
C SER A 124 6.68 23.23 -12.57
N GLN A 125 7.65 23.40 -13.47
CA GLN A 125 7.41 23.43 -14.90
C GLN A 125 7.32 21.97 -15.37
N ILE A 126 6.10 21.52 -15.67
CA ILE A 126 5.84 20.20 -16.26
C ILE A 126 5.75 20.41 -17.76
N GLU A 127 6.63 19.77 -18.51
CA GLU A 127 6.65 19.79 -19.97
C GLU A 127 6.28 18.41 -20.50
N VAL A 128 5.37 18.35 -21.47
CA VAL A 128 5.01 17.12 -22.16
C VAL A 128 5.97 16.93 -23.32
N LEU A 129 6.87 15.95 -23.21
CA LEU A 129 7.72 15.54 -24.33
C LEU A 129 6.85 14.72 -25.30
N SER A 130 6.41 15.35 -26.40
CA SER A 130 5.83 14.63 -27.53
C SER A 130 6.94 13.83 -28.21
N SER A 131 6.81 12.50 -28.22
CA SER A 131 7.72 11.59 -28.90
C SER A 131 7.44 11.54 -30.41
N ASP A 132 7.57 12.68 -31.10
CA ASP A 132 7.63 12.69 -32.58
C ASP A 132 9.09 12.73 -33.02
N GLY A 133 9.75 11.59 -32.80
CA GLY A 133 11.07 11.30 -33.34
C GLY A 133 10.97 10.36 -34.54
N THR A 134 10.31 10.81 -35.60
CA THR A 134 10.48 10.20 -36.92
C THR A 134 11.74 10.80 -37.56
N LYS A 135 12.73 9.95 -37.78
CA LYS A 135 13.74 10.12 -38.83
C LYS A 135 13.97 8.78 -39.50
#